data_AF-A0A522AJR9-F1
#
_entry.id   AF-A0A522AJR9-F1
#
_cell.length_a   1.000
_cell.length_b   1.000
_cell.length_c   1.000
_cell.angle_alpha   90.00
_cell.angle_beta   90.00
_cell.angle_gamma   90.00
#
_symmetry.space_group_name_H-M   'P 1'
#
loop_
_entity.id
_entity.type
_entity.pdbx_description
1 polymer ?
#
loop_
_entity_poly.entity_id
_entity_poly.type
_entity_poly.pdbx_seq_one_letter_code
_entity_poly.pdbx_strand_id
1 'polypeptide(L)'
;MAAAKINGGGGGGGIRIFPAAGVTAPGGYVQVNSDCGAVPYGANDACAKDPKGAFEVSGSNTTVDIPALYVQGACTYSGNNPPTIGTVDEQAGYAGDPLALIRPPVAGAPGTCPTGASGTAATPKACSFKNGDIVTLNPGTYYGGWSISGSAKITLSPGIYVIAGGGIAQTGGSLDSASGRVLIFGTDDPNFATACKSTNDNLKCQQDLDVSGTGSISLKGLSGTVPCPPYSTTGCPFGGMLLWQDGGASGAYQGRADIFVGGGGSTNLEGTIYTAGGDVSLSGSSSSTGCTPNGSGNLNCAAVQIIAWTFQIGGSAILNMPYDPNLFYHLALKGLVR
;
A
#
# COMPACT_ATOMS: atom_id res chain seq x y z
N MET A 1 1.17 -15.39 14.29
CA MET A 1 0.17 -14.39 13.83
C MET A 1 0.14 -14.52 12.33
N ALA A 2 -1.02 -14.49 11.68
CA ALA A 2 -1.06 -14.61 10.23
C ALA A 2 -0.26 -13.50 9.55
N ALA A 3 0.46 -13.85 8.50
CA ALA A 3 1.15 -12.92 7.61
C ALA A 3 0.18 -12.23 6.65
N ALA A 4 -0.90 -12.92 6.29
CA ALA A 4 -1.91 -12.42 5.39
C ALA A 4 -3.29 -12.61 5.99
N LYS A 5 -4.09 -11.55 6.06
CA LYS A 5 -5.42 -11.63 6.67
C LYS A 5 -6.49 -10.89 5.87
N ILE A 6 -7.56 -11.60 5.51
CA ILE A 6 -8.75 -11.03 4.88
C ILE A 6 -9.92 -11.10 5.88
N ASN A 7 -10.40 -9.94 6.30
CA ASN A 7 -11.45 -9.82 7.31
C ASN A 7 -12.66 -9.09 6.72
N GLY A 8 -13.70 -9.84 6.38
CA GLY A 8 -15.00 -9.26 6.11
C GLY A 8 -15.67 -8.85 7.42
N GLY A 9 -16.00 -7.57 7.56
CA GLY A 9 -16.92 -7.13 8.61
C GLY A 9 -18.30 -7.77 8.45
N GLY A 10 -19.22 -7.55 9.40
CA GLY A 10 -20.59 -8.10 9.38
C GLY A 10 -21.40 -7.82 8.10
N GLY A 11 -20.95 -6.88 7.25
CA GLY A 11 -21.54 -6.53 5.95
C GLY A 11 -21.04 -7.33 4.73
N GLY A 12 -20.07 -8.25 4.87
CA GLY A 12 -19.61 -9.08 3.75
C GLY A 12 -18.46 -8.51 2.90
N GLY A 13 -17.46 -7.93 3.57
CA GLY A 13 -16.24 -7.44 2.92
C GLY A 13 -15.38 -8.54 2.30
N GLY A 14 -14.33 -8.19 1.56
CA GLY A 14 -13.49 -9.22 0.95
C GLY A 14 -12.58 -8.72 -0.17
N ILE A 15 -12.00 -9.64 -0.94
CA ILE A 15 -11.19 -9.35 -2.12
C ILE A 15 -11.68 -10.11 -3.35
N ARG A 16 -11.53 -9.47 -4.50
CA ARG A 16 -11.62 -10.13 -5.80
C ARG A 16 -10.44 -9.70 -6.66
N ILE A 17 -9.60 -10.66 -7.06
CA ILE A 17 -8.47 -10.46 -7.98
C ILE A 17 -8.86 -11.03 -9.35
N PHE A 18 -8.73 -10.22 -10.40
CA PHE A 18 -9.14 -10.62 -11.76
C PHE A 18 -8.31 -9.86 -12.81
N PRO A 19 -8.17 -10.37 -14.04
CA PRO A 19 -7.47 -9.63 -15.08
C PRO A 19 -8.18 -8.32 -15.40
N ALA A 20 -7.40 -7.27 -15.64
CA ALA A 20 -7.92 -6.04 -16.24
C ALA A 20 -8.51 -6.32 -17.63
N ALA A 21 -9.41 -5.44 -18.09
CA ALA A 21 -9.98 -5.55 -19.42
C ALA A 21 -8.88 -5.57 -20.49
N GLY A 22 -8.90 -6.60 -21.35
CA GLY A 22 -7.89 -6.79 -22.40
C GLY A 22 -6.61 -7.49 -21.96
N VAL A 23 -6.43 -7.79 -20.67
CA VAL A 23 -5.30 -8.59 -20.18
C VAL A 23 -5.64 -10.07 -20.31
N THR A 24 -4.86 -10.79 -21.12
CA THR A 24 -4.98 -12.23 -21.35
C THR A 24 -3.85 -13.05 -20.74
N ALA A 25 -2.77 -12.37 -20.31
CA ALA A 25 -1.64 -13.02 -19.68
C ALA A 25 -2.04 -13.56 -18.30
N PRO A 26 -1.59 -14.77 -17.90
CA PRO A 26 -1.85 -15.28 -16.57
C PRO A 26 -1.22 -14.37 -15.50
N GLY A 27 -1.97 -14.11 -14.43
CA GLY A 27 -1.57 -13.22 -13.35
C GLY A 27 -2.63 -13.15 -12.27
N GLY A 28 -2.41 -12.27 -11.30
CA GLY A 28 -3.26 -12.16 -10.11
C GLY A 28 -3.06 -13.34 -9.17
N TYR A 29 -2.23 -13.16 -8.15
CA TYR A 29 -1.98 -14.18 -7.14
C TYR A 29 -1.69 -13.52 -5.79
N VAL A 30 -1.82 -14.31 -4.75
CA VAL A 30 -1.32 -13.98 -3.41
C VAL A 30 -0.16 -14.94 -3.13
N GLN A 31 0.99 -14.40 -2.72
CA GLN A 31 2.14 -15.16 -2.22
C GLN A 31 2.31 -14.82 -0.75
N VAL A 32 2.47 -15.81 0.13
CA VAL A 32 2.64 -15.64 1.58
C VAL A 32 3.82 -16.48 2.06
N ASN A 33 4.81 -15.87 2.69
CA ASN A 33 6.05 -16.51 3.12
C ASN A 33 6.09 -16.74 4.64
N SER A 34 5.03 -17.31 5.20
CA SER A 34 4.92 -17.55 6.64
C SER A 34 4.65 -19.01 6.94
N ASP A 35 5.43 -19.59 7.84
CA ASP A 35 5.33 -20.97 8.32
C ASP A 35 4.24 -21.17 9.40
N CYS A 36 3.30 -20.23 9.50
CA CYS A 36 2.17 -20.33 10.44
C CYS A 36 1.14 -21.38 9.99
N GLY A 37 0.57 -22.10 10.97
CA GLY A 37 -0.43 -23.17 10.75
C GLY A 37 0.09 -24.54 11.20
N ALA A 38 -0.80 -25.50 11.47
CA ALA A 38 -0.39 -26.82 11.97
C ALA A 38 0.11 -27.74 10.84
N VAL A 39 1.32 -28.29 11.06
CA VAL A 39 2.03 -29.33 10.30
C VAL A 39 1.27 -30.68 10.42
N PRO A 40 1.21 -31.56 9.38
CA PRO A 40 2.10 -31.63 8.24
C PRO A 40 1.57 -30.96 6.97
N TYR A 41 2.37 -30.00 6.47
CA TYR A 41 2.32 -29.45 5.11
C TYR A 41 2.70 -30.51 4.08
N GLY A 42 1.89 -31.56 3.95
CA GLY A 42 2.22 -32.75 3.16
C GLY A 42 1.65 -32.73 1.74
N ALA A 43 0.63 -31.90 1.48
CA ALA A 43 -0.05 -31.88 0.20
C ALA A 43 -0.68 -30.51 -0.05
N ASN A 44 -0.74 -30.14 -1.32
CA ASN A 44 -1.56 -29.02 -1.76
C ASN A 44 -3.03 -29.41 -1.65
N ASP A 45 -3.77 -28.71 -0.81
CA ASP A 45 -5.21 -28.90 -0.61
C ASP A 45 -5.97 -27.57 -0.63
N ALA A 46 -7.27 -27.64 -0.44
CA ALA A 46 -8.10 -26.44 -0.29
C ALA A 46 -7.96 -25.88 1.12
N CYS A 47 -8.10 -24.56 1.28
CA CYS A 47 -8.03 -23.91 2.59
C CYS A 47 -8.89 -24.60 3.64
N ALA A 48 -8.29 -24.90 4.80
CA ALA A 48 -8.94 -25.64 5.87
C ALA A 48 -9.78 -24.74 6.77
N LYS A 49 -10.85 -25.29 7.37
CA LYS A 49 -11.63 -24.57 8.37
C LYS A 49 -10.91 -24.60 9.72
N ASP A 50 -10.02 -23.64 9.94
CA ASP A 50 -9.19 -23.52 11.14
C ASP A 50 -9.08 -22.05 11.57
N PRO A 51 -9.10 -21.74 12.88
CA PRO A 51 -8.91 -20.38 13.36
C PRO A 51 -7.52 -19.76 13.09
N LYS A 52 -6.50 -20.52 12.67
CA LYS A 52 -5.11 -20.03 12.56
C LYS A 52 -4.36 -20.55 11.33
N GLY A 53 -3.84 -19.64 10.54
CA GLY A 53 -3.06 -19.95 9.33
C GLY A 53 -2.04 -18.87 9.00
N ALA A 54 -1.22 -19.14 7.98
CA ALA A 54 -0.36 -18.13 7.35
C ALA A 54 -1.19 -17.16 6.52
N PHE A 55 -2.19 -17.68 5.79
CA PHE A 55 -3.25 -16.92 5.13
C PHE A 55 -4.58 -17.19 5.82
N GLU A 56 -5.15 -16.18 6.48
CA GLU A 56 -6.40 -16.28 7.24
C GLU A 56 -7.54 -15.54 6.56
N VAL A 57 -8.66 -16.22 6.35
CA VAL A 57 -9.93 -15.62 5.94
C VAL A 57 -10.92 -15.66 7.10
N SER A 58 -11.36 -14.51 7.59
CA SER A 58 -12.32 -14.44 8.69
C SER A 58 -13.52 -13.55 8.36
N GLY A 59 -14.64 -13.81 9.03
CA GLY A 59 -15.93 -13.14 8.82
C GLY A 59 -16.98 -14.03 8.13
N SER A 60 -18.24 -13.89 8.55
CA SER A 60 -19.32 -14.80 8.13
C SER A 60 -19.70 -14.69 6.64
N ASN A 61 -19.43 -13.54 6.02
CA ASN A 61 -19.81 -13.21 4.64
C ASN A 61 -18.61 -12.76 3.79
N THR A 62 -17.41 -13.16 4.19
CA THR A 62 -16.19 -12.70 3.52
C THR A 62 -16.05 -13.30 2.14
N THR A 63 -15.92 -12.47 1.12
CA THR A 63 -15.67 -12.94 -0.26
C THR A 63 -14.18 -12.97 -0.52
N VAL A 64 -13.63 -14.12 -0.91
CA VAL A 64 -12.27 -14.23 -1.44
C VAL A 64 -12.39 -14.94 -2.78
N ASP A 65 -12.00 -14.25 -3.83
CA ASP A 65 -12.05 -14.71 -5.21
C ASP A 65 -10.72 -14.36 -5.86
N ILE A 66 -9.78 -15.32 -5.87
CA ILE A 66 -8.41 -15.10 -6.35
C ILE A 66 -7.97 -16.22 -7.31
N PRO A 67 -7.20 -15.92 -8.37
CA PRO A 67 -6.80 -16.94 -9.34
C PRO A 67 -5.84 -17.98 -8.74
N ALA A 68 -4.89 -17.56 -7.91
CA ALA A 68 -3.94 -18.46 -7.26
C ALA A 68 -3.48 -17.93 -5.88
N LEU A 69 -3.23 -18.85 -4.96
CA LEU A 69 -2.62 -18.66 -3.66
C LEU A 69 -1.39 -19.56 -3.55
N TYR A 70 -0.25 -18.96 -3.24
CA TYR A 70 1.00 -19.62 -2.95
C TYR A 70 1.38 -19.28 -1.51
N VAL A 71 1.36 -20.24 -0.60
CA VAL A 71 1.58 -20.01 0.82
C VAL A 71 2.60 -21.01 1.35
N GLN A 72 3.62 -20.53 2.05
CA GLN A 72 4.64 -21.34 2.72
C GLN A 72 4.14 -21.75 4.12
N GLY A 73 2.92 -22.28 4.21
CA GLY A 73 2.18 -22.43 5.47
C GLY A 73 0.73 -22.81 5.22
N ALA A 74 -0.15 -22.68 6.21
CA ALA A 74 -1.55 -23.09 6.05
C ALA A 74 -2.42 -21.95 5.52
N CYS A 75 -3.31 -22.24 4.58
CA CYS A 75 -4.46 -21.42 4.25
C CYS A 75 -5.66 -21.83 5.10
N THR A 76 -6.25 -20.88 5.84
CA THR A 76 -7.37 -21.19 6.72
C THR A 76 -8.53 -20.21 6.60
N TYR A 77 -9.72 -20.68 6.97
CA TYR A 77 -10.90 -19.83 7.07
C TYR A 77 -11.78 -20.17 8.29
N SER A 78 -12.48 -19.16 8.81
CA SER A 78 -13.36 -19.29 9.99
C SER A 78 -14.85 -18.99 9.71
N GLY A 79 -15.18 -18.53 8.48
CA GLY A 79 -16.54 -18.22 8.04
C GLY A 79 -17.38 -19.44 7.64
N ASN A 80 -18.61 -19.17 7.19
CA ASN A 80 -19.50 -20.20 6.64
C ASN A 80 -19.19 -20.52 5.17
N ASN A 81 -18.63 -19.55 4.46
CA ASN A 81 -18.28 -19.70 3.05
C ASN A 81 -16.77 -19.93 2.92
N PRO A 82 -16.33 -21.07 2.33
CA PRO A 82 -14.93 -21.24 1.98
C PRO A 82 -14.52 -20.22 0.91
N PRO A 83 -13.24 -19.81 0.87
CA PRO A 83 -12.74 -18.91 -0.17
C PRO A 83 -12.75 -19.60 -1.55
N THR A 84 -13.05 -18.85 -2.60
CA THR A 84 -12.94 -19.30 -4.00
C THR A 84 -11.52 -19.02 -4.49
N ILE A 85 -10.70 -20.07 -4.56
CA ILE A 85 -9.31 -19.95 -4.99
C ILE A 85 -9.07 -20.92 -6.14
N GLY A 86 -8.56 -20.42 -7.27
CA GLY A 86 -8.35 -21.25 -8.46
C GLY A 86 -7.27 -22.32 -8.26
N THR A 87 -6.14 -21.96 -7.65
CA THR A 87 -5.06 -22.89 -7.27
C THR A 87 -4.51 -22.52 -5.90
N VAL A 88 -4.33 -23.51 -5.03
CA VAL A 88 -3.67 -23.36 -3.72
C VAL A 88 -2.41 -24.22 -3.72
N ASP A 89 -1.29 -23.61 -3.35
CA ASP A 89 0.00 -24.27 -3.15
C ASP A 89 0.51 -23.95 -1.74
N GLU A 90 0.30 -24.86 -0.79
CA GLU A 90 0.69 -24.69 0.62
C GLU A 90 2.15 -25.08 0.91
N GLN A 91 2.87 -25.48 -0.14
CA GLN A 91 4.29 -25.79 -0.12
C GLN A 91 5.09 -24.82 -0.98
N ALA A 92 4.52 -23.64 -1.27
CA ALA A 92 5.16 -22.64 -2.07
C ALA A 92 6.49 -22.22 -1.43
N GLY A 93 7.56 -22.19 -2.22
CA GLY A 93 8.87 -21.76 -1.74
C GLY A 93 8.91 -20.29 -1.34
N TYR A 94 9.81 -19.94 -0.43
CA TYR A 94 10.09 -18.56 -0.05
C TYR A 94 10.49 -17.68 -1.25
N ALA A 95 9.74 -16.60 -1.47
CA ALA A 95 10.20 -15.49 -2.30
C ALA A 95 11.18 -14.59 -1.50
N GLY A 96 12.23 -14.07 -2.12
CA GLY A 96 13.07 -13.02 -1.51
C GLY A 96 12.41 -11.65 -1.63
N ASP A 97 12.85 -10.66 -0.83
CA ASP A 97 12.38 -9.28 -0.98
C ASP A 97 12.81 -8.74 -2.36
N PRO A 98 11.85 -8.47 -3.26
CA PRO A 98 12.16 -8.16 -4.64
C PRO A 98 12.66 -6.72 -4.82
N LEU A 99 12.56 -5.86 -3.80
CA LEU A 99 13.03 -4.48 -3.83
C LEU A 99 14.28 -4.24 -2.97
N ALA A 100 14.81 -5.27 -2.30
CA ALA A 100 15.96 -5.17 -1.40
C ALA A 100 17.24 -4.60 -2.04
N LEU A 101 17.40 -4.72 -3.36
CA LEU A 101 18.58 -4.23 -4.10
C LEU A 101 18.35 -2.90 -4.81
N ILE A 102 17.12 -2.37 -4.80
CA ILE A 102 16.82 -1.09 -5.44
C ILE A 102 17.20 0.03 -4.49
N ARG A 103 17.99 0.97 -4.99
CA ARG A 103 18.32 2.18 -4.23
C ARG A 103 17.05 3.04 -4.10
N PRO A 104 16.61 3.37 -2.87
CA PRO A 104 15.43 4.21 -2.69
C PRO A 104 15.65 5.65 -3.18
N PRO A 105 14.56 6.42 -3.41
CA PRO A 105 14.64 7.86 -3.52
C PRO A 105 15.38 8.46 -2.31
N VAL A 106 16.08 9.57 -2.51
CA VAL A 106 16.81 10.26 -1.43
C VAL A 106 16.12 11.58 -1.11
N ALA A 107 16.08 11.93 0.17
CA ALA A 107 15.67 13.25 0.63
C ALA A 107 16.57 14.32 -0.02
N GLY A 108 15.93 15.37 -0.53
CA GLY A 108 16.57 16.46 -1.28
C GLY A 108 16.03 17.83 -0.87
N ALA A 109 15.83 18.70 -1.86
CA ALA A 109 15.32 20.05 -1.63
C ALA A 109 13.94 20.00 -0.93
N PRO A 110 13.71 20.86 0.09
CA PRO A 110 12.42 20.96 0.72
C PRO A 110 11.31 21.29 -0.28
N GLY A 111 10.21 20.54 -0.22
CA GLY A 111 8.97 20.89 -0.87
C GLY A 111 8.34 22.10 -0.19
N THR A 112 7.41 22.76 -0.88
CA THR A 112 6.70 23.92 -0.35
C THR A 112 5.43 23.49 0.38
N CYS A 113 5.31 23.79 1.67
CA CYS A 113 4.02 23.73 2.34
C CYS A 113 3.20 24.98 1.95
N PRO A 114 1.91 24.84 1.60
CA PRO A 114 1.06 25.98 1.22
C PRO A 114 0.82 26.96 2.38
N THR A 115 0.88 26.47 3.62
CA THR A 115 0.61 27.23 4.84
C THR A 115 1.83 27.14 5.77
N GLY A 116 2.43 28.29 6.06
CA GLY A 116 3.61 28.40 6.93
C GLY A 116 4.94 27.99 6.28
N ALA A 117 6.02 28.09 7.05
CA ALA A 117 7.35 27.69 6.60
C ALA A 117 7.47 26.16 6.52
N SER A 118 7.99 25.67 5.38
CA SER A 118 8.38 24.27 5.19
C SER A 118 9.43 23.84 6.20
N GLY A 119 9.32 22.59 6.65
CA GLY A 119 10.38 21.94 7.41
C GLY A 119 11.67 21.82 6.59
N THR A 120 12.79 21.68 7.30
CA THR A 120 14.09 21.33 6.72
C THR A 120 14.65 20.13 7.47
N ALA A 121 15.69 19.51 6.94
CA ALA A 121 16.38 18.42 7.65
C ALA A 121 16.89 18.83 9.05
N ALA A 122 17.25 20.10 9.26
CA ALA A 122 17.74 20.56 10.56
C ALA A 122 16.59 20.86 11.54
N THR A 123 15.45 21.28 11.01
CA THR A 123 14.25 21.66 11.78
C THR A 123 13.01 21.05 11.12
N PRO A 124 12.77 19.74 11.32
CA PRO A 124 11.65 19.05 10.69
C PRO A 124 10.32 19.62 11.17
N LYS A 125 9.37 19.76 10.26
CA LYS A 125 8.07 20.37 10.56
C LYS A 125 7.02 19.92 9.55
N ALA A 126 6.00 19.25 10.05
CA ALA A 126 4.90 18.76 9.24
C ALA A 126 4.18 19.89 8.47
N CYS A 127 3.81 19.63 7.21
CA CYS A 127 2.81 20.45 6.53
C CYS A 127 1.42 20.15 7.13
N SER A 128 0.67 21.18 7.49
CA SER A 128 -0.67 21.04 8.07
C SER A 128 -1.73 21.56 7.10
N PHE A 129 -2.67 20.69 6.74
CA PHE A 129 -3.80 20.98 5.86
C PHE A 129 -5.10 20.86 6.65
N LYS A 130 -5.92 21.91 6.60
CA LYS A 130 -7.08 22.11 7.48
C LYS A 130 -8.35 22.38 6.67
N ASN A 131 -9.44 22.60 7.40
CA ASN A 131 -10.77 22.76 6.84
C ASN A 131 -10.83 23.89 5.78
N GLY A 132 -11.24 23.55 4.56
CA GLY A 132 -11.37 24.50 3.44
C GLY A 132 -10.10 24.74 2.63
N ASP A 133 -8.95 24.18 3.01
CA ASP A 133 -7.72 24.30 2.23
C ASP A 133 -7.89 23.60 0.87
N ILE A 134 -7.56 24.29 -0.22
CA ILE A 134 -7.51 23.74 -1.57
C ILE A 134 -6.10 23.98 -2.10
N VAL A 135 -5.31 22.92 -2.21
CA VAL A 135 -3.87 23.04 -2.41
C VAL A 135 -3.42 22.08 -3.50
N THR A 136 -2.56 22.57 -4.39
CA THR A 136 -1.72 21.71 -5.24
C THR A 136 -0.33 21.61 -4.65
N LEU A 137 0.12 20.40 -4.32
CA LEU A 137 1.49 20.11 -3.92
C LEU A 137 2.34 19.72 -5.12
N ASN A 138 3.63 20.06 -5.05
CA ASN A 138 4.60 19.69 -6.08
C ASN A 138 5.58 18.65 -5.51
N PRO A 139 6.17 17.79 -6.36
CA PRO A 139 7.20 16.85 -5.93
C PRO A 139 8.34 17.54 -5.16
N GLY A 140 8.84 16.88 -4.12
CA GLY A 140 9.84 17.45 -3.22
C GLY A 140 9.96 16.68 -1.92
N THR A 141 10.79 17.18 -1.01
CA THR A 141 11.00 16.57 0.31
C THR A 141 10.23 17.30 1.41
N TYR A 142 9.39 16.57 2.14
CA TYR A 142 8.52 17.08 3.18
C TYR A 142 9.01 16.59 4.54
N TYR A 143 9.85 17.40 5.17
CA TYR A 143 10.49 17.07 6.43
C TYR A 143 9.49 17.13 7.59
N GLY A 144 9.27 16.02 8.29
CA GLY A 144 8.28 15.90 9.37
C GLY A 144 6.86 15.55 8.90
N GLY A 145 6.67 15.27 7.61
CA GLY A 145 5.44 14.66 7.10
C GLY A 145 4.25 15.59 6.90
N TRP A 146 3.06 14.99 6.78
CA TRP A 146 1.80 15.67 6.48
C TRP A 146 0.73 15.37 7.54
N SER A 147 0.00 16.40 7.94
CA SER A 147 -1.20 16.28 8.76
C SER A 147 -2.38 16.84 7.97
N ILE A 148 -3.31 15.96 7.57
CA ILE A 148 -4.46 16.29 6.73
C ILE A 148 -5.73 16.12 7.55
N SER A 149 -6.54 17.18 7.64
CA SER A 149 -7.71 17.23 8.51
C SER A 149 -8.85 18.07 7.93
N GLY A 150 -10.05 17.92 8.50
CA GLY A 150 -11.23 18.67 8.07
C GLY A 150 -11.68 18.33 6.65
N SER A 151 -12.02 19.34 5.85
CA SER A 151 -12.42 19.19 4.43
C SER A 151 -11.34 19.59 3.41
N ALA A 152 -10.06 19.53 3.81
CA ALA A 152 -8.94 19.87 2.92
C ALA A 152 -9.00 19.08 1.60
N LYS A 153 -8.64 19.71 0.49
CA LYS A 153 -8.54 19.09 -0.84
C LYS A 153 -7.12 19.26 -1.36
N ILE A 154 -6.38 18.16 -1.42
CA ILE A 154 -4.98 18.16 -1.83
C ILE A 154 -4.87 17.47 -3.18
N THR A 155 -4.35 18.21 -4.16
CA THR A 155 -3.98 17.69 -5.48
C THR A 155 -2.47 17.54 -5.56
N LEU A 156 -1.99 16.36 -5.95
CA LEU A 156 -0.56 16.10 -6.14
C LEU A 156 -0.20 16.24 -7.61
N SER A 157 0.72 17.16 -7.93
CA SER A 157 1.38 17.18 -9.24
C SER A 157 2.20 15.89 -9.46
N PRO A 158 2.38 15.43 -10.72
CA PRO A 158 3.13 14.20 -11.00
C PRO A 158 4.59 14.23 -10.50
N GLY A 159 5.06 13.16 -9.86
CA GLY A 159 6.44 12.99 -9.41
C GLY A 159 6.59 12.32 -8.04
N ILE A 160 7.74 12.51 -7.40
CA ILE A 160 8.12 11.83 -6.15
C ILE A 160 7.99 12.79 -4.96
N TYR A 161 7.25 12.36 -3.96
CA TYR A 161 7.04 13.02 -2.67
C TYR A 161 7.81 12.24 -1.61
N VAL A 162 8.92 12.80 -1.14
CA VAL A 162 9.72 12.18 -0.08
C VAL A 162 9.24 12.70 1.27
N ILE A 163 8.70 11.82 2.10
CA ILE A 163 8.32 12.08 3.49
C ILE A 163 9.52 11.71 4.36
N ALA A 164 10.37 12.69 4.68
CA ALA A 164 11.61 12.49 5.43
C ALA A 164 11.40 12.84 6.90
N GLY A 165 11.27 11.81 7.74
CA GLY A 165 10.82 11.95 9.12
C GLY A 165 9.32 12.27 9.19
N GLY A 166 8.68 11.83 10.27
CA GLY A 166 7.23 11.83 10.36
C GLY A 166 6.61 10.86 9.37
N GLY A 167 5.36 11.13 9.04
CA GLY A 167 4.53 10.26 8.22
C GLY A 167 3.39 11.05 7.60
N ILE A 168 2.34 10.36 7.18
CA ILE A 168 1.09 10.99 6.79
C ILE A 168 0.05 10.63 7.83
N ALA A 169 -0.64 11.64 8.36
CA ALA A 169 -1.77 11.46 9.26
C ALA A 169 -3.00 12.13 8.64
N GLN A 170 -3.83 11.34 7.97
CA GLN A 170 -5.08 11.80 7.36
C GLN A 170 -6.28 11.41 8.21
N THR A 171 -6.90 12.40 8.87
CA THR A 171 -8.14 12.21 9.65
C THR A 171 -9.38 12.65 8.88
N GLY A 172 -9.19 13.47 7.85
CA GLY A 172 -10.23 13.98 6.95
C GLY A 172 -9.61 14.47 5.65
N GLY A 173 -10.40 15.19 4.83
CA GLY A 173 -9.94 15.72 3.55
C GLY A 173 -9.67 14.65 2.49
N SER A 174 -9.40 15.09 1.27
CA SER A 174 -9.13 14.23 0.11
C SER A 174 -7.71 14.39 -0.42
N LEU A 175 -7.16 13.29 -0.94
CA LEU A 175 -5.85 13.25 -1.57
C LEU A 175 -5.98 12.68 -2.99
N ASP A 176 -5.71 13.49 -4.01
CA ASP A 176 -5.91 13.15 -5.42
C ASP A 176 -4.65 13.46 -6.22
N SER A 177 -4.23 12.58 -7.12
CA SER A 177 -3.16 12.87 -8.08
C SER A 177 -3.66 13.55 -9.36
N ALA A 178 -4.96 13.84 -9.48
CA ALA A 178 -5.62 14.44 -10.65
C ALA A 178 -5.25 13.74 -11.96
N SER A 179 -5.21 12.40 -11.95
CA SER A 179 -4.72 11.52 -13.03
C SER A 179 -3.21 11.57 -13.29
N GLY A 180 -2.47 12.43 -12.59
CA GLY A 180 -1.02 12.41 -12.49
C GLY A 180 -0.52 11.13 -11.83
N ARG A 181 0.76 10.83 -12.08
CA ARG A 181 1.44 9.66 -11.53
C ARG A 181 2.42 10.08 -10.45
N VAL A 182 2.32 9.47 -9.28
CA VAL A 182 3.03 9.87 -8.07
C VAL A 182 3.65 8.67 -7.36
N LEU A 183 4.72 8.94 -6.61
CA LEU A 183 5.24 8.06 -5.56
C LEU A 183 5.29 8.84 -4.26
N ILE A 184 4.72 8.27 -3.20
CA ILE A 184 4.92 8.74 -1.84
C ILE A 184 5.91 7.79 -1.17
N PHE A 185 7.08 8.31 -0.82
CA PHE A 185 8.18 7.55 -0.25
C PHE A 185 8.46 8.03 1.18
N GLY A 186 8.29 7.16 2.18
CA GLY A 186 8.58 7.44 3.58
C GLY A 186 9.96 6.93 4.00
N THR A 187 10.73 7.77 4.71
CA THR A 187 12.07 7.45 5.22
C THR A 187 12.37 8.29 6.48
N ASP A 188 13.52 8.07 7.11
CA ASP A 188 14.00 8.93 8.20
C ASP A 188 14.43 10.30 7.67
N ASP A 189 14.43 11.30 8.55
CA ASP A 189 15.17 12.52 8.29
C ASP A 189 16.69 12.19 8.23
N PRO A 190 17.41 12.58 7.16
CA PRO A 190 18.82 12.26 6.98
C PRO A 190 19.72 12.79 8.11
N ASN A 191 19.37 13.90 8.77
CA ASN A 191 20.15 14.43 9.89
C ASN A 191 19.95 13.63 11.18
N PHE A 192 18.89 12.83 11.26
CA PHE A 192 18.50 12.11 12.48
C PHE A 192 18.42 10.59 12.30
N ALA A 193 18.65 10.07 11.09
CA ALA A 193 18.55 8.64 10.76
C ALA A 193 19.32 7.72 11.75
N THR A 194 20.49 8.16 12.23
CA THR A 194 21.25 7.39 13.24
C THR A 194 20.56 7.41 14.60
N ALA A 195 20.06 8.57 15.04
CA ALA A 195 19.37 8.71 16.33
C ALA A 195 18.02 7.98 16.33
N CYS A 196 17.32 7.96 15.21
CA CYS A 196 16.00 7.37 15.04
C CYS A 196 15.93 5.86 15.28
N LYS A 197 17.07 5.16 15.15
CA LYS A 197 17.19 3.75 15.55
C LYS A 197 17.07 3.53 17.05
N SER A 198 17.21 4.60 17.85
CA SER A 198 17.19 4.58 19.31
C SER A 198 16.14 5.49 19.95
N THR A 199 15.40 6.26 19.15
CA THR A 199 14.42 7.24 19.61
C THR A 199 13.07 7.07 18.91
N ASN A 200 12.01 7.56 19.56
CA ASN A 200 10.65 7.61 19.01
C ASN A 200 10.24 9.06 18.71
N ASP A 201 11.13 9.85 18.10
CA ASP A 201 10.80 11.22 17.73
C ASP A 201 9.98 11.23 16.42
N ASN A 202 8.67 11.36 16.58
CA ASN A 202 7.67 11.25 15.52
C ASN A 202 7.81 12.28 14.39
N LEU A 203 8.69 13.29 14.48
CA LEU A 203 8.93 14.23 13.38
C LEU A 203 10.26 14.02 12.66
N LYS A 204 11.18 13.27 13.26
CA LYS A 204 12.53 13.02 12.72
C LYS A 204 12.67 11.64 12.13
N CYS A 205 11.88 10.70 12.63
CA CYS A 205 11.98 9.30 12.28
C CYS A 205 10.83 8.91 11.36
N GLN A 206 11.05 7.93 10.50
CA GLN A 206 10.00 7.33 9.68
C GLN A 206 8.82 6.93 10.57
N GLN A 207 7.63 7.38 10.18
CA GLN A 207 6.33 7.02 10.76
C GLN A 207 5.42 6.47 9.66
N ASP A 208 4.22 6.06 10.06
CA ASP A 208 3.24 5.46 9.17
C ASP A 208 2.78 6.40 8.06
N LEU A 209 2.44 5.81 6.92
CA LEU A 209 1.68 6.49 5.87
C LEU A 209 0.21 6.15 6.05
N ASP A 210 -0.47 6.95 6.88
CA ASP A 210 -1.89 6.81 7.16
C ASP A 210 -2.71 7.77 6.29
N VAL A 211 -3.31 7.22 5.25
CA VAL A 211 -4.24 7.88 4.33
C VAL A 211 -5.66 7.30 4.49
N SER A 212 -6.03 6.88 5.71
CA SER A 212 -7.30 6.21 6.02
C SER A 212 -8.47 7.12 6.43
N GLY A 213 -8.31 8.44 6.29
CA GLY A 213 -9.30 9.43 6.73
C GLY A 213 -10.65 9.39 5.99
N THR A 214 -11.61 10.21 6.42
CA THR A 214 -13.00 10.12 5.92
C THR A 214 -13.22 10.56 4.46
N GLY A 215 -12.25 11.22 3.83
CA GLY A 215 -12.38 11.67 2.44
C GLY A 215 -11.99 10.62 1.40
N SER A 216 -11.98 11.06 0.15
CA SER A 216 -11.58 10.21 -0.99
C SER A 216 -10.07 10.21 -1.19
N ILE A 217 -9.55 9.04 -1.58
CA ILE A 217 -8.18 8.87 -2.07
C ILE A 217 -8.20 8.40 -3.52
N SER A 218 -7.44 9.09 -4.38
CA SER A 218 -7.35 8.78 -5.81
C SER A 218 -5.91 8.97 -6.27
N LEU A 219 -5.13 7.89 -6.29
CA LEU A 219 -3.71 7.94 -6.59
C LEU A 219 -3.30 6.90 -7.63
N LYS A 220 -2.33 7.28 -8.47
CA LYS A 220 -1.74 6.39 -9.47
C LYS A 220 -0.23 6.39 -9.34
N GLY A 221 0.37 5.22 -9.36
CA GLY A 221 1.80 4.99 -9.29
C GLY A 221 2.52 5.54 -10.51
N LEU A 222 3.83 5.75 -10.35
CA LEU A 222 4.73 6.24 -11.39
C LEU A 222 4.65 5.41 -12.67
N SER A 223 5.04 5.98 -13.80
CA SER A 223 5.24 5.21 -15.04
C SER A 223 6.73 5.13 -15.34
N GLY A 224 7.21 3.97 -15.80
CA GLY A 224 8.61 3.80 -16.19
C GLY A 224 9.01 4.67 -17.38
N THR A 225 8.05 5.04 -18.22
CA THR A 225 8.27 5.81 -19.46
C THR A 225 8.08 7.31 -19.30
N VAL A 226 7.57 7.76 -18.15
CA VAL A 226 7.28 9.18 -17.88
C VAL A 226 8.34 9.72 -16.90
N PRO A 227 8.79 10.97 -17.06
CA PRO A 227 9.65 11.63 -16.07
C PRO A 227 9.05 11.60 -14.67
N CYS A 228 9.90 11.45 -13.65
CA CYS A 228 9.49 11.52 -12.25
C CYS A 228 10.35 12.54 -11.49
N PRO A 229 9.97 13.83 -11.53
CA PRO A 229 10.66 14.86 -10.79
C PRO A 229 10.63 14.60 -9.27
N PRO A 230 11.63 15.05 -8.51
CA PRO A 230 12.86 15.72 -8.99
C PRO A 230 13.94 14.73 -9.49
N TYR A 231 13.64 13.43 -9.54
CA TYR A 231 14.66 12.38 -9.68
C TYR A 231 15.10 12.12 -11.12
N SER A 232 14.21 12.27 -12.10
CA SER A 232 14.53 12.03 -13.50
C SER A 232 13.63 12.81 -14.46
N THR A 233 14.21 13.19 -15.61
CA THR A 233 13.58 13.97 -16.68
C THR A 233 13.29 13.17 -17.95
N THR A 234 13.71 11.91 -18.06
CA THR A 234 13.59 11.09 -19.29
C THR A 234 12.88 9.75 -19.11
N GLY A 235 12.52 9.38 -17.89
CA GLY A 235 11.88 8.10 -17.52
C GLY A 235 11.98 7.89 -16.02
N CYS A 236 11.38 6.85 -15.47
CA CYS A 236 11.40 6.64 -14.02
C CYS A 236 11.88 5.23 -13.61
N PRO A 237 12.97 5.10 -12.85
CA PRO A 237 13.44 3.79 -12.37
C PRO A 237 12.45 3.15 -11.36
N PHE A 238 11.55 3.96 -10.81
CA PHE A 238 10.51 3.54 -9.86
C PHE A 238 9.15 3.36 -10.54
N GLY A 239 9.11 3.22 -11.87
CA GLY A 239 7.88 3.03 -12.63
C GLY A 239 7.04 1.88 -12.09
N GLY A 240 5.79 2.15 -11.75
CA GLY A 240 4.86 1.22 -11.11
C GLY A 240 4.73 1.40 -9.60
N MET A 241 5.67 2.08 -8.91
CA MET A 241 5.57 2.33 -7.47
C MET A 241 4.57 3.45 -7.14
N LEU A 242 3.77 3.25 -6.10
CA LEU A 242 2.80 4.21 -5.59
C LEU A 242 3.10 4.64 -4.15
N LEU A 243 3.16 3.68 -3.21
CA LEU A 243 3.53 3.93 -1.81
C LEU A 243 4.74 3.08 -1.47
N TRP A 244 5.74 3.67 -0.83
CA TRP A 244 6.96 2.96 -0.45
C TRP A 244 7.46 3.45 0.91
N GLN A 245 7.55 2.55 1.89
CA GLN A 245 8.31 2.75 3.12
C GLN A 245 9.73 2.16 3.01
N ASP A 246 10.74 2.99 3.24
CA ASP A 246 12.16 2.61 3.22
C ASP A 246 12.46 1.48 4.21
N GLY A 247 12.96 0.35 3.71
CA GLY A 247 13.36 -0.79 4.53
C GLY A 247 14.66 -0.58 5.30
N GLY A 248 15.47 0.41 4.92
CA GLY A 248 16.72 0.77 5.62
C GLY A 248 16.53 1.80 6.73
N ALA A 249 15.36 2.43 6.81
CA ALA A 249 15.03 3.44 7.79
C ALA A 249 14.59 2.83 9.14
N SER A 250 14.51 3.69 10.16
CA SER A 250 14.25 3.26 11.54
C SER A 250 12.86 2.69 11.79
N GLY A 251 11.87 3.01 10.94
CA GLY A 251 10.48 2.57 11.11
C GLY A 251 10.26 1.12 10.68
N ALA A 252 11.04 0.63 9.70
CA ALA A 252 10.89 -0.68 9.07
C ALA A 252 10.87 -1.85 10.07
N TYR A 253 11.53 -1.75 11.22
CA TYR A 253 11.61 -2.84 12.20
C TYR A 253 10.99 -2.51 13.55
N GLN A 254 10.29 -1.38 13.65
CA GLN A 254 9.72 -0.89 14.91
C GLN A 254 8.19 -0.81 14.88
N GLY A 255 7.54 -1.31 13.82
CA GLY A 255 6.09 -1.16 13.62
C GLY A 255 5.68 0.31 13.48
N ARG A 256 6.51 1.10 12.77
CA ARG A 256 6.29 2.54 12.50
C ARG A 256 6.46 2.86 11.02
N ALA A 257 6.46 1.85 10.18
CA ALA A 257 6.57 1.96 8.73
C ALA A 257 5.37 1.27 8.08
N ASP A 258 4.23 1.37 8.76
CA ASP A 258 2.99 0.79 8.30
C ASP A 258 2.36 1.71 7.25
N ILE A 259 1.50 1.12 6.43
CA ILE A 259 0.76 1.83 5.40
C ILE A 259 -0.71 1.50 5.60
N PHE A 260 -1.47 2.51 6.03
CA PHE A 260 -2.90 2.42 6.21
C PHE A 260 -3.59 3.15 5.08
N VAL A 261 -4.33 2.40 4.26
CA VAL A 261 -5.15 2.97 3.19
C VAL A 261 -6.60 2.63 3.43
N GLY A 262 -7.42 3.66 3.44
CA GLY A 262 -8.86 3.53 3.65
C GLY A 262 -9.53 4.85 3.36
N GLY A 263 -10.85 4.87 3.35
CA GLY A 263 -11.51 6.15 3.49
C GLY A 263 -13.00 6.07 3.34
N GLY A 264 -13.72 6.88 4.12
CA GLY A 264 -15.19 6.87 4.13
C GLY A 264 -15.83 7.28 2.79
N GLY A 265 -15.09 7.98 1.92
CA GLY A 265 -15.49 8.34 0.58
C GLY A 265 -15.21 7.24 -0.44
N SER A 266 -14.31 7.51 -1.39
CA SER A 266 -13.89 6.57 -2.45
C SER A 266 -12.40 6.23 -2.37
N THR A 267 -12.04 4.99 -2.67
CA THR A 267 -10.63 4.53 -2.72
C THR A 267 -10.25 4.08 -4.12
N ASN A 268 -9.46 4.88 -4.82
CA ASN A 268 -8.99 4.61 -6.18
C ASN A 268 -7.46 4.57 -6.21
N LEU A 269 -6.89 3.39 -6.32
CA LEU A 269 -5.45 3.18 -6.29
C LEU A 269 -5.01 2.40 -7.52
N GLU A 270 -3.88 2.81 -8.09
CA GLU A 270 -3.19 2.11 -9.17
C GLU A 270 -1.69 2.07 -8.83
N GLY A 271 -1.06 0.88 -8.82
CA GLY A 271 0.40 0.75 -8.64
C GLY A 271 0.83 -0.14 -7.46
N THR A 272 2.11 -0.11 -7.11
CA THR A 272 2.71 -0.97 -6.09
C THR A 272 2.82 -0.26 -4.74
N ILE A 273 2.34 -0.92 -3.69
CA ILE A 273 2.47 -0.55 -2.28
C ILE A 273 3.54 -1.46 -1.67
N TYR A 274 4.59 -0.87 -1.10
CA TYR A 274 5.69 -1.62 -0.50
C TYR A 274 6.09 -1.12 0.88
N THR A 275 6.32 -2.07 1.78
CA THR A 275 7.00 -1.87 3.06
C THR A 275 7.79 -3.13 3.41
N ALA A 276 9.08 -3.01 3.71
CA ALA A 276 9.96 -4.18 3.91
C ALA A 276 9.70 -4.92 5.24
N GLY A 277 9.15 -4.21 6.22
CA GLY A 277 9.01 -4.70 7.59
C GLY A 277 7.79 -4.17 8.35
N GLY A 278 6.96 -3.33 7.70
CA GLY A 278 5.70 -2.84 8.24
C GLY A 278 4.49 -3.58 7.70
N ASP A 279 3.34 -3.23 8.26
CA ASP A 279 2.05 -3.78 7.90
C ASP A 279 1.37 -2.92 6.83
N VAL A 280 0.65 -3.56 5.91
CA VAL A 280 -0.21 -2.87 4.95
C VAL A 280 -1.66 -3.19 5.25
N SER A 281 -2.45 -2.17 5.60
CA SER A 281 -3.89 -2.33 5.83
C SER A 281 -4.67 -1.59 4.77
N LEU A 282 -5.50 -2.30 4.00
CA LEU A 282 -6.44 -1.71 3.06
C LEU A 282 -7.87 -1.92 3.57
N SER A 283 -8.64 -0.84 3.66
CA SER A 283 -10.07 -0.91 3.97
C SER A 283 -10.92 -0.36 2.83
N GLY A 284 -11.89 -1.15 2.36
CA GLY A 284 -12.85 -0.74 1.33
C GLY A 284 -14.11 -0.12 1.94
N SER A 285 -14.62 0.96 1.35
CA SER A 285 -15.77 1.72 1.87
C SER A 285 -17.08 1.60 1.08
N SER A 286 -17.09 1.02 -0.12
CA SER A 286 -18.35 0.71 -0.81
C SER A 286 -18.14 -0.29 -1.96
N SER A 287 -19.08 -1.22 -2.12
CA SER A 287 -19.05 -2.25 -3.16
C SER A 287 -19.59 -1.69 -4.48
N SER A 288 -18.71 -1.33 -5.41
CA SER A 288 -19.11 -1.05 -6.80
C SER A 288 -18.59 -2.15 -7.72
N THR A 289 -19.53 -2.81 -8.42
CA THR A 289 -19.25 -3.49 -9.68
C THR A 289 -18.78 -2.46 -10.72
N GLY A 290 -17.69 -2.74 -11.44
CA GLY A 290 -17.24 -1.88 -12.56
C GLY A 290 -15.78 -1.47 -12.57
N CYS A 291 -14.89 -2.08 -11.76
CA CYS A 291 -13.49 -1.73 -11.77
C CYS A 291 -12.79 -2.08 -13.09
N THR A 292 -12.46 -1.03 -13.86
CA THR A 292 -11.70 -1.12 -15.11
C THR A 292 -10.44 -0.28 -15.00
N PRO A 293 -9.23 -0.86 -14.90
CA PRO A 293 -8.00 -0.06 -14.92
C PRO A 293 -7.99 0.90 -16.10
N ASN A 294 -7.52 2.14 -15.89
CA ASN A 294 -7.47 3.22 -16.88
C ASN A 294 -8.82 3.84 -17.35
N GLY A 295 -9.96 3.47 -16.78
CA GLY A 295 -11.25 4.13 -17.05
C GLY A 295 -11.46 5.45 -16.25
N SER A 296 -12.10 6.45 -16.86
CA SER A 296 -12.66 7.60 -16.11
C SER A 296 -13.94 7.18 -15.41
N GLY A 297 -14.09 7.44 -14.10
CA GLY A 297 -15.30 7.15 -13.33
C GLY A 297 -15.27 5.84 -12.53
N ASN A 298 -14.12 5.19 -12.41
CA ASN A 298 -13.94 4.07 -11.49
C ASN A 298 -14.06 4.56 -10.04
N LEU A 299 -14.99 4.00 -9.29
CA LEU A 299 -15.10 4.21 -7.85
C LEU A 299 -14.73 2.89 -7.16
N ASN A 300 -13.87 2.97 -6.15
CA ASN A 300 -13.49 1.87 -5.24
C ASN A 300 -12.66 0.75 -5.88
N CYS A 301 -11.68 1.12 -6.69
CA CYS A 301 -10.78 0.17 -7.33
C CYS A 301 -9.37 0.28 -6.76
N ALA A 302 -8.81 -0.85 -6.32
CA ALA A 302 -7.40 -0.93 -5.95
C ALA A 302 -6.70 -1.85 -6.94
N ALA A 303 -6.36 -1.30 -8.11
CA ALA A 303 -5.47 -1.95 -9.06
C ALA A 303 -4.04 -1.90 -8.49
N VAL A 304 -3.76 -2.69 -7.46
CA VAL A 304 -2.52 -2.61 -6.70
C VAL A 304 -1.81 -3.93 -6.58
N GLN A 305 -0.49 -3.85 -6.54
CA GLN A 305 0.38 -4.90 -6.02
C GLN A 305 0.79 -4.52 -4.60
N ILE A 306 0.69 -5.45 -3.65
CA ILE A 306 1.10 -5.23 -2.26
C ILE A 306 2.29 -6.11 -1.98
N ILE A 307 3.35 -5.52 -1.42
CA ILE A 307 4.55 -6.21 -0.97
C ILE A 307 4.85 -5.75 0.46
N ALA A 308 4.61 -6.60 1.45
CA ALA A 308 4.58 -6.19 2.86
C ALA A 308 5.11 -7.26 3.81
N TRP A 309 5.38 -6.87 5.05
CA TRP A 309 5.65 -7.82 6.13
C TRP A 309 4.39 -8.54 6.57
N THR A 310 3.31 -7.82 6.83
CA THR A 310 1.98 -8.41 6.80
C THR A 310 1.05 -7.56 5.94
N PHE A 311 -0.02 -8.16 5.43
CA PHE A 311 -1.12 -7.36 4.92
C PHE A 311 -2.45 -7.80 5.48
N GLN A 312 -3.29 -6.80 5.70
CA GLN A 312 -4.67 -6.96 6.10
C GLN A 312 -5.58 -6.26 5.10
N ILE A 313 -6.64 -6.96 4.70
CA ILE A 313 -7.74 -6.34 3.97
C ILE A 313 -8.99 -6.43 4.84
N GLY A 314 -9.58 -5.28 5.10
CA GLY A 314 -10.73 -5.12 5.98
C GLY A 314 -11.86 -4.30 5.38
N GLY A 315 -12.93 -4.15 6.14
CA GLY A 315 -14.08 -3.34 5.78
C GLY A 315 -15.34 -4.16 5.49
N SER A 316 -16.40 -3.46 5.10
CA SER A 316 -17.71 -4.05 4.79
C SER A 316 -17.91 -4.29 3.30
N ALA A 317 -17.01 -3.80 2.44
CA ALA A 317 -17.10 -3.91 0.99
C ALA A 317 -16.07 -4.87 0.40
N ILE A 318 -16.37 -5.39 -0.80
CA ILE A 318 -15.42 -6.16 -1.61
C ILE A 318 -14.44 -5.17 -2.26
N LEU A 319 -13.15 -5.36 -2.01
CA LEU A 319 -12.08 -4.68 -2.71
C LEU A 319 -11.82 -5.39 -4.05
N ASN A 320 -12.12 -4.70 -5.15
CA ASN A 320 -11.81 -5.18 -6.49
C ASN A 320 -10.37 -4.81 -6.85
N MET A 321 -9.58 -5.83 -7.16
CA MET A 321 -8.16 -5.73 -7.45
C MET A 321 -7.88 -6.25 -8.87
N PRO A 322 -8.25 -5.47 -9.91
CA PRO A 322 -7.89 -5.84 -11.26
C PRO A 322 -6.36 -5.82 -11.42
N TYR A 323 -5.79 -6.86 -12.01
CA TYR A 323 -4.36 -6.91 -12.31
C TYR A 323 -4.09 -6.52 -13.77
N ASP A 324 -3.14 -5.61 -13.97
CA ASP A 324 -2.54 -5.32 -15.27
C ASP A 324 -1.02 -5.32 -15.07
N PRO A 325 -0.28 -6.28 -15.64
CA PRO A 325 1.17 -6.36 -15.44
C PRO A 325 1.89 -5.07 -15.88
N ASN A 326 1.33 -4.29 -16.83
CA ASN A 326 1.96 -3.08 -17.35
C ASN A 326 1.83 -1.86 -16.44
N LEU A 327 0.97 -1.91 -15.42
CA LEU A 327 0.71 -0.78 -14.50
C LEU A 327 1.46 -0.92 -13.18
N PHE A 328 2.05 -2.09 -12.91
CA PHE A 328 2.72 -2.39 -11.66
C PHE A 328 4.23 -2.25 -11.77
N TYR A 329 4.90 -2.22 -10.62
CA TYR A 329 6.34 -2.33 -10.62
C TYR A 329 6.72 -3.72 -11.17
N HIS A 330 7.44 -3.74 -12.29
CA HIS A 330 7.81 -5.00 -12.94
C HIS A 330 8.89 -5.70 -12.11
N LEU A 331 8.45 -6.66 -11.30
CA LEU A 331 9.35 -7.61 -10.69
C LEU A 331 9.69 -8.71 -11.68
N ALA A 332 10.98 -8.96 -11.91
CA ALA A 332 11.41 -10.12 -12.69
C ALA A 332 11.05 -11.46 -12.00
N LEU A 333 10.67 -11.42 -10.71
CA LEU A 333 10.34 -12.58 -9.88
C LEU A 333 9.07 -12.30 -9.06
N LYS A 334 8.27 -13.34 -8.79
CA LYS A 334 6.93 -13.27 -8.19
C LYS A 334 6.92 -12.46 -6.86
N GLY A 335 5.89 -11.62 -6.67
CA GLY A 335 5.74 -10.68 -5.54
C GLY A 335 5.57 -11.37 -4.19
N LEU A 336 5.92 -10.67 -3.11
CA LEU A 336 6.14 -11.20 -1.77
C LEU A 336 5.12 -10.65 -0.76
N VAL A 337 4.60 -11.49 0.13
CA VAL A 337 4.15 -11.11 1.48
C VAL A 337 5.00 -11.95 2.42
N ARG A 338 5.68 -11.34 3.38
CA ARG A 338 6.55 -12.06 4.31
C ARG A 338 5.80 -12.69 5.48
#